data_AF-A0A5C1E555-F1
#
_entry.id   AF-A0A5C1E555-F1
#
_cell.length_a   1.000
_cell.length_b   1.000
_cell.length_c   1.000
_cell.angle_alpha   90.00
_cell.angle_beta   90.00
_cell.angle_gamma   90.00
#
_symmetry.space_group_name_H-M   'P 1'
#
loop_
_entity.id
_entity.type
_entity.pdbx_description
1 polymer ?
#
loop_
_entity_poly.entity_id
_entity_poly.type
_entity_poly.pdbx_seq_one_letter_code
_entity_poly.pdbx_strand_id
1 'polypeptide(L)'
;MTPPAPSSTPGAAALADTVAIPLTAEDYRIARLAAAAIGLALVDAVIPSPLPGVKPGLANIVTLVVLLRYGWGAAAWVSGLRVVAGSLLLGQFLAPGFFLAAAGALASLLALWPAAHLPRRWFGPVTASVLAALAHIGGQLLLARLWLIPHEGLWVLLPVFAAAALFFGTINGLIAARLLAEADASPATPPAAPPSPEKS
;
A
#
# COMPACT_ATOMS: atom_id res chain seq x y z
N MET A 1 0.07 32.94 67.43
CA MET A 1 0.59 33.40 66.13
C MET A 1 0.67 32.19 65.22
N THR A 2 -0.44 31.87 64.55
CA THR A 2 -0.61 30.69 63.68
C THR A 2 -0.24 31.08 62.23
N PRO A 3 0.50 30.25 61.49
CA PRO A 3 0.88 30.57 60.10
C PRO A 3 -0.34 30.52 59.16
N PRO A 4 -0.36 31.31 58.07
CA PRO A 4 -1.45 31.28 57.08
C PRO A 4 -1.41 30.02 56.22
N ALA A 5 -2.58 29.54 55.80
CA ALA A 5 -2.74 28.38 54.93
C ALA A 5 -2.13 28.60 53.53
N PRO A 6 -1.56 27.57 52.88
CA PRO A 6 -1.02 27.71 51.53
C PRO A 6 -2.15 27.94 50.50
N SER A 7 -1.92 28.93 49.63
CA SER A 7 -2.77 29.25 48.48
C SER A 7 -2.82 28.08 47.50
N SER A 8 -4.02 27.68 47.12
CA SER A 8 -4.27 26.76 46.01
C SER A 8 -3.78 27.40 44.71
N THR A 9 -2.80 26.77 44.07
CA THR A 9 -2.29 27.11 42.74
C THR A 9 -3.25 26.56 41.68
N PRO A 10 -4.06 27.37 40.97
CA PRO A 10 -4.85 26.90 39.84
C PRO A 10 -3.96 27.03 38.60
N GLY A 11 -3.06 26.06 38.39
CA GLY A 11 -2.12 26.10 37.27
C GLY A 11 -1.79 24.74 36.65
N ALA A 12 -2.05 23.63 37.36
CA ALA A 12 -1.69 22.29 36.87
C ALA A 12 -2.74 21.66 35.94
N ALA A 13 -3.98 22.16 35.90
CA ALA A 13 -5.06 21.57 35.12
C ALA A 13 -5.07 21.99 33.63
N ALA A 14 -4.25 22.97 33.23
CA ALA A 14 -4.32 23.59 31.90
C ALA A 14 -3.29 23.06 30.88
N LEU A 15 -2.40 22.13 31.25
CA LEU A 15 -1.27 21.69 30.39
C LEU A 15 -1.38 20.27 29.87
N ALA A 16 -2.51 19.59 30.07
CA ALA A 16 -2.74 18.24 29.56
C ALA A 16 -3.99 18.16 28.69
N ASP A 17 -4.29 19.22 27.94
CA ASP A 17 -5.26 19.13 26.84
C ASP A 17 -4.58 18.36 25.70
N THR A 18 -4.52 17.05 25.89
CA THR A 18 -4.07 16.11 24.89
C THR A 18 -5.08 16.21 23.76
N VAL A 19 -4.72 16.92 22.69
CA VAL A 19 -5.55 17.02 21.49
C VAL A 19 -5.76 15.60 20.96
N ALA A 20 -6.86 14.98 21.39
CA ALA A 20 -7.26 13.66 20.98
C ALA A 20 -7.74 13.80 19.54
N ILE A 21 -6.87 13.49 18.58
CA ILE A 21 -7.28 13.40 17.18
C ILE A 21 -8.24 12.21 17.08
N PRO A 22 -9.53 12.43 16.75
CA PRO A 22 -10.48 11.33 16.68
C PRO A 22 -10.11 10.41 15.52
N LEU A 23 -9.65 9.20 15.85
CA LEU A 23 -9.31 8.19 14.85
C LEU A 23 -10.58 7.52 14.33
N THR A 24 -10.73 7.45 13.02
CA THR A 24 -11.88 6.83 12.36
C THR A 24 -11.62 5.35 12.08
N ALA A 25 -12.68 4.58 11.86
CA ALA A 25 -12.57 3.18 11.43
C ALA A 25 -11.82 3.02 10.08
N GLU A 26 -11.79 4.06 9.26
CA GLU A 26 -11.03 4.10 8.01
C GLU A 26 -9.52 4.19 8.28
N ASP A 27 -9.10 5.00 9.24
CA ASP A 27 -7.68 5.15 9.62
C ASP A 27 -7.08 3.82 10.09
N TYR A 28 -7.78 3.11 10.98
CA TYR A 28 -7.35 1.78 11.43
C TYR A 28 -7.24 0.77 10.29
N ARG A 29 -8.11 0.88 9.29
CA ARG A 29 -8.10 0.00 8.12
C ARG A 29 -6.92 0.31 7.22
N ILE A 30 -6.70 1.57 6.88
CA ILE A 30 -5.56 2.02 6.08
C ILE A 30 -4.26 1.61 6.76
N ALA A 31 -4.14 1.81 8.08
CA ALA A 31 -2.96 1.42 8.85
C ALA A 31 -2.68 -0.10 8.76
N ARG A 32 -3.70 -0.95 8.93
CA ARG A 32 -3.55 -2.41 8.81
C ARG A 32 -3.14 -2.85 7.40
N LEU A 33 -3.76 -2.27 6.37
CA LEU A 33 -3.45 -2.59 4.98
C LEU A 33 -2.07 -2.09 4.59
N ALA A 34 -1.67 -0.90 5.07
CA ALA A 34 -0.33 -0.37 4.91
C ALA A 34 0.71 -1.28 5.59
N ALA A 35 0.45 -1.73 6.82
CA ALA A 35 1.32 -2.66 7.52
C ALA A 35 1.50 -3.98 6.73
N ALA A 36 0.42 -4.54 6.19
CA ALA A 36 0.49 -5.72 5.33
C ALA A 36 1.30 -5.45 4.05
N ALA A 37 1.07 -4.32 3.39
CA ALA A 37 1.80 -3.92 2.18
C ALA A 37 3.30 -3.69 2.45
N ILE A 38 3.65 -3.12 3.60
CA ILE A 38 5.03 -2.92 4.04
C ILE A 38 5.67 -4.29 4.30
N GLY A 39 5.02 -5.17 5.06
CA GLY A 39 5.53 -6.52 5.33
C GLY A 39 5.80 -7.30 4.04
N LEU A 40 4.86 -7.29 3.10
CA LEU A 40 5.07 -7.91 1.78
C LEU A 40 6.19 -7.25 0.97
N ALA A 41 6.37 -5.93 1.08
CA ALA A 41 7.48 -5.25 0.41
C ALA A 41 8.86 -5.65 0.98
N LEU A 42 8.93 -5.93 2.27
CA LEU A 42 10.15 -6.47 2.89
C LEU A 42 10.41 -7.91 2.43
N VAL A 43 9.37 -8.74 2.34
CA VAL A 43 9.47 -10.09 1.78
C VAL A 43 9.96 -10.04 0.32
N ASP A 44 9.37 -9.18 -0.50
CA ASP A 44 9.80 -8.94 -1.89
C ASP A 44 11.28 -8.53 -1.99
N ALA A 45 11.82 -7.85 -0.97
CA ALA A 45 13.22 -7.43 -0.94
C ALA A 45 14.19 -8.56 -0.59
N VAL A 46 13.72 -9.62 0.07
CA VAL A 46 14.54 -10.76 0.51
C VAL A 46 14.44 -11.94 -0.46
N ILE A 47 13.34 -12.08 -1.21
CA ILE A 47 13.20 -13.11 -2.24
C ILE A 47 14.27 -12.89 -3.33
N PRO A 48 15.13 -13.90 -3.62
CA PRO A 48 16.09 -13.81 -4.71
C PRO A 48 15.37 -13.51 -6.01
N SER A 49 15.76 -12.42 -6.66
CA SER A 49 15.11 -12.04 -7.91
C SER A 49 15.60 -12.92 -9.07
N PRO A 50 14.69 -13.40 -9.95
CA PRO A 50 15.09 -14.09 -11.17
C PRO A 50 15.84 -13.18 -12.16
N LEU A 51 15.68 -11.86 -12.05
CA LEU A 51 16.31 -10.87 -12.95
C LEU A 51 16.73 -9.62 -12.16
N PRO A 52 17.99 -9.16 -12.27
CA PRO A 52 18.44 -7.94 -11.58
C PRO A 52 17.47 -6.76 -11.80
N GLY A 53 16.95 -6.20 -10.72
CA GLY A 53 16.00 -5.07 -10.74
C GLY A 53 14.52 -5.43 -10.88
N VAL A 54 14.16 -6.68 -11.19
CA VAL A 54 12.77 -7.15 -11.17
C VAL A 54 12.43 -7.66 -9.77
N LYS A 55 11.23 -7.38 -9.28
CA LYS A 55 10.70 -7.97 -8.04
C LYS A 55 9.41 -8.73 -8.31
N PRO A 56 9.07 -9.78 -7.54
CA PRO A 56 7.79 -10.49 -7.68
C PRO A 56 6.58 -9.56 -7.54
N GLY A 57 6.70 -8.54 -6.69
CA GLY A 57 5.71 -7.48 -6.56
C GLY A 57 4.51 -7.89 -5.72
N LEU A 58 4.71 -8.76 -4.72
CA LEU A 58 3.68 -9.16 -3.77
C LEU A 58 3.01 -7.94 -3.15
N ALA A 59 3.78 -6.92 -2.78
CA ALA A 59 3.23 -5.70 -2.20
C ALA A 59 2.23 -4.97 -3.12
N ASN A 60 2.29 -5.18 -4.44
CA ASN A 60 1.33 -4.60 -5.39
C ASN A 60 -0.03 -5.31 -5.36
N ILE A 61 -0.09 -6.58 -4.91
CA ILE A 61 -1.36 -7.29 -4.68
C ILE A 61 -2.20 -6.53 -3.66
N VAL A 62 -1.58 -6.08 -2.55
CA VAL A 62 -2.28 -5.31 -1.52
C VAL A 62 -2.81 -4.01 -2.10
N THR A 63 -1.98 -3.23 -2.81
CA THR A 63 -2.43 -1.98 -3.44
C THR A 63 -3.61 -2.19 -4.38
N LEU A 64 -3.57 -3.25 -5.20
CA LEU A 64 -4.64 -3.58 -6.13
C LEU A 64 -5.94 -4.00 -5.42
N VAL A 65 -5.85 -4.87 -4.41
CA VAL A 65 -7.03 -5.28 -3.62
C VAL A 65 -7.64 -4.07 -2.91
N VAL A 66 -6.80 -3.19 -2.37
CA VAL A 66 -7.25 -1.96 -1.72
C VAL A 66 -7.94 -1.03 -2.70
N LEU A 67 -7.37 -0.84 -3.90
CA LEU A 67 -8.00 -0.05 -4.96
C LEU A 67 -9.38 -0.59 -5.31
N LEU A 68 -9.51 -1.91 -5.49
CA LEU A 68 -10.74 -2.55 -5.94
C LEU A 68 -11.83 -2.63 -4.86
N ARG A 69 -11.46 -2.71 -3.57
CA ARG A 69 -12.42 -2.77 -2.44
C ARG A 69 -12.73 -1.41 -1.80
N TYR A 70 -11.73 -0.55 -1.66
CA TYR A 70 -11.81 0.67 -0.85
C TYR A 70 -11.59 1.95 -1.67
N GLY A 71 -11.28 1.81 -2.97
CA GLY A 71 -11.15 2.93 -3.88
C GLY A 71 -9.75 3.54 -3.93
N TRP A 72 -9.63 4.58 -4.77
CA TRP A 72 -8.34 5.14 -5.16
C TRP A 72 -7.61 5.85 -4.01
N GLY A 73 -8.34 6.60 -3.16
CA GLY A 73 -7.75 7.33 -2.04
C GLY A 73 -7.04 6.40 -1.03
N ALA A 74 -7.71 5.30 -0.64
CA ALA A 74 -7.12 4.30 0.24
C ALA A 74 -5.89 3.63 -0.40
N ALA A 75 -5.95 3.32 -1.70
CA ALA A 75 -4.82 2.73 -2.42
C ALA A 75 -3.61 3.67 -2.51
N ALA A 76 -3.85 4.97 -2.72
CA ALA A 76 -2.81 5.99 -2.73
C ALA A 76 -2.12 6.09 -1.36
N TRP A 77 -2.88 6.13 -0.27
CA TRP A 77 -2.33 6.13 1.09
C TRP A 77 -1.51 4.89 1.40
N VAL A 78 -2.07 3.70 1.16
CA VAL A 78 -1.37 2.42 1.39
C VAL A 78 -0.08 2.33 0.59
N SER A 79 -0.11 2.75 -0.68
CA SER A 79 1.07 2.74 -1.56
C SER A 79 2.13 3.75 -1.10
N GLY A 80 1.73 4.98 -0.73
CA GLY A 80 2.64 6.01 -0.25
C GLY A 80 3.31 5.62 1.06
N LEU A 81 2.52 5.17 2.05
CA LEU A 81 3.04 4.68 3.32
C LEU A 81 4.02 3.52 3.12
N ARG A 82 3.70 2.59 2.21
CA ARG A 82 4.59 1.48 1.85
C ARG A 82 5.93 1.97 1.30
N VAL A 83 5.94 2.94 0.39
CA VAL A 83 7.19 3.45 -0.21
C VAL A 83 8.06 4.12 0.85
N VAL A 84 7.45 4.99 1.68
CA VAL A 84 8.17 5.70 2.74
C VAL A 84 8.70 4.71 3.78
N ALA A 85 7.83 3.90 4.39
CA ALA A 85 8.21 2.98 5.45
C ALA A 85 9.15 1.87 4.94
N GLY A 86 8.88 1.29 3.77
CA GLY A 86 9.74 0.27 3.17
C GLY A 86 11.15 0.79 2.91
N SER A 87 11.29 2.03 2.40
CA SER A 87 12.61 2.62 2.19
C SER A 87 13.33 2.97 3.49
N LEU A 88 12.62 3.42 4.53
CA LEU A 88 13.20 3.64 5.85
C LEU A 88 13.75 2.33 6.43
N LEU A 89 12.96 1.27 6.39
CA LEU A 89 13.32 -0.05 6.94
C LEU A 89 14.47 -0.71 6.18
N LEU A 90 14.58 -0.48 4.87
CA LEU A 90 15.70 -0.95 4.06
C LEU A 90 16.93 -0.02 4.10
N GLY A 91 16.88 1.09 4.85
CA GLY A 91 17.97 2.07 4.90
C GLY A 91 18.22 2.80 3.58
N GLN A 92 17.17 2.98 2.76
CA GLN A 92 17.20 3.61 1.43
C GLN A 92 16.32 4.87 1.35
N PHE A 93 15.84 5.39 2.48
CA PHE A 93 15.04 6.61 2.50
C PHE A 93 15.85 7.80 1.95
N LEU A 94 15.27 8.52 0.99
CA LEU A 94 15.93 9.59 0.21
C LEU A 94 17.17 9.16 -0.59
N ALA A 95 17.47 7.87 -0.67
CA ALA A 95 18.46 7.32 -1.60
C ALA A 95 17.82 7.08 -2.98
N PRO A 96 18.61 6.77 -4.03
CA PRO A 96 18.06 6.51 -5.36
C PRO A 96 16.95 5.46 -5.39
N GLY A 97 17.05 4.42 -4.56
CA GLY A 97 16.03 3.38 -4.42
C GLY A 97 14.66 3.91 -3.98
N PHE A 98 14.60 4.92 -3.10
CA PHE A 98 13.34 5.55 -2.69
C PHE A 98 12.64 6.24 -3.85
N PHE A 99 13.38 7.05 -4.62
CA PHE A 99 12.80 7.78 -5.75
C PHE A 99 12.35 6.83 -6.87
N LEU A 100 13.11 5.75 -7.13
CA LEU A 100 12.69 4.70 -8.07
C LEU A 100 11.41 4.01 -7.59
N ALA A 101 11.31 3.64 -6.32
CA ALA A 101 10.10 3.05 -5.75
C ALA A 101 8.90 4.02 -5.82
N ALA A 102 9.10 5.30 -5.52
CA ALA A 102 8.09 6.34 -5.60
C ALA A 102 7.60 6.55 -7.05
N ALA A 103 8.51 6.65 -8.01
CA ALA A 103 8.17 6.82 -9.42
C ALA A 103 7.35 5.64 -9.96
N GLY A 104 7.76 4.41 -9.65
CA GLY A 104 7.00 3.21 -10.02
C GLY A 104 5.61 3.18 -9.37
N ALA A 105 5.53 3.48 -8.07
CA ALA A 105 4.26 3.52 -7.35
C ALA A 105 3.29 4.58 -7.91
N LEU A 106 3.79 5.78 -8.19
CA LEU A 106 3.01 6.87 -8.79
C LEU A 106 2.53 6.51 -10.19
N ALA A 107 3.43 6.01 -11.05
CA ALA A 107 3.08 5.59 -12.40
C ALA A 107 2.00 4.50 -12.39
N SER A 108 2.08 3.54 -11.46
CA SER A 108 1.05 2.50 -11.26
C SER A 108 -0.31 3.09 -10.92
N LEU A 109 -0.36 3.98 -9.93
CA LEU A 109 -1.62 4.60 -9.48
C LEU A 109 -2.24 5.49 -10.56
N LEU A 110 -1.42 6.21 -11.32
CA LEU A 110 -1.85 7.03 -12.45
C LEU A 110 -2.40 6.18 -13.60
N ALA A 111 -1.79 5.03 -13.89
CA ALA A 111 -2.29 4.11 -14.91
C ALA A 111 -3.60 3.42 -14.47
N LEU A 112 -3.74 3.13 -13.18
CA LEU A 112 -4.94 2.51 -12.61
C LEU A 112 -6.13 3.47 -12.50
N TRP A 113 -5.89 4.78 -12.38
CA TRP A 113 -6.96 5.78 -12.28
C TRP A 113 -7.93 5.75 -13.48
N PRO A 114 -7.48 5.87 -14.75
CA PRO A 114 -8.40 5.75 -15.88
C PRO A 114 -8.93 4.33 -16.02
N ALA A 115 -8.14 3.31 -15.71
CA ALA A 115 -8.56 1.90 -15.79
C ALA A 115 -9.76 1.58 -14.87
N ALA A 116 -9.91 2.29 -13.74
CA ALA A 116 -11.05 2.14 -12.85
C ALA A 116 -12.39 2.57 -13.48
N HIS A 117 -12.35 3.39 -14.54
CA HIS A 117 -13.52 3.85 -15.28
C HIS A 117 -13.86 2.99 -16.51
N LEU A 118 -13.03 2.00 -16.84
CA LEU A 118 -13.22 1.15 -18.01
C LEU A 118 -14.16 -0.04 -17.71
N PRO A 119 -14.73 -0.68 -18.76
CA PRO A 119 -15.70 -1.76 -18.57
C PRO A 119 -15.08 -2.97 -17.86
N ARG A 120 -15.63 -3.31 -16.69
CA ARG A 120 -15.12 -4.41 -15.82
C ARG A 120 -15.06 -5.78 -16.50
N ARG A 121 -15.86 -5.99 -17.56
CA ARG A 121 -15.82 -7.21 -18.39
C ARG A 121 -14.47 -7.46 -19.09
N TRP A 122 -13.75 -6.39 -19.45
CA TRP A 122 -12.41 -6.48 -20.05
C TRP A 122 -11.33 -6.04 -19.06
N PHE A 123 -11.67 -5.12 -18.15
CA PHE A 123 -10.76 -4.54 -17.16
C PHE A 123 -10.99 -5.14 -15.76
N GLY A 124 -10.72 -6.45 -15.65
CA GLY A 124 -10.75 -7.18 -14.40
C GLY A 124 -9.49 -6.99 -13.54
N PRO A 125 -9.38 -7.71 -12.40
CA PRO A 125 -8.21 -7.64 -11.52
C PRO A 125 -6.90 -8.01 -12.22
N VAL A 126 -6.93 -8.98 -13.14
CA VAL A 126 -5.74 -9.43 -13.88
C VAL A 126 -5.19 -8.32 -14.78
N THR A 127 -6.04 -7.73 -15.62
CA THR A 127 -5.63 -6.63 -16.52
C THR A 127 -5.21 -5.39 -15.76
N ALA A 128 -5.88 -5.07 -14.63
CA ALA A 128 -5.48 -3.97 -13.77
C ALA A 128 -4.09 -4.23 -13.16
N SER A 129 -3.82 -5.45 -12.70
CA SER A 129 -2.50 -5.83 -12.16
C SER A 129 -1.39 -5.74 -13.21
N VAL A 130 -1.65 -6.23 -14.43
CA VAL A 130 -0.70 -6.15 -15.54
C VAL A 130 -0.42 -4.70 -15.92
N LEU A 131 -1.45 -3.87 -16.05
CA LEU A 131 -1.30 -2.44 -16.34
C LEU A 131 -0.49 -1.73 -15.25
N ALA A 132 -0.78 -2.04 -13.98
CA ALA A 132 -0.05 -1.50 -12.85
C ALA A 132 1.43 -1.92 -12.88
N ALA A 133 1.73 -3.20 -13.14
CA ALA A 133 3.09 -3.72 -13.19
C ALA A 133 3.91 -3.08 -14.33
N LEU A 134 3.32 -2.94 -15.52
CA LEU A 134 3.94 -2.28 -16.67
C LEU A 134 4.20 -0.80 -16.40
N ALA A 135 3.23 -0.10 -15.83
CA ALA A 135 3.41 1.30 -15.46
C ALA A 135 4.44 1.45 -14.33
N HIS A 136 4.49 0.53 -13.38
CA HIS A 136 5.47 0.52 -12.30
C HIS A 136 6.90 0.44 -12.83
N ILE A 137 7.19 -0.57 -13.65
CA ILE A 137 8.52 -0.77 -14.20
C ILE A 137 8.86 0.34 -15.19
N GLY A 138 7.88 0.80 -15.98
CA GLY A 138 8.04 1.94 -16.89
C GLY A 138 8.43 3.23 -16.16
N GLY A 139 7.77 3.54 -15.04
CA GLY A 139 8.08 4.70 -14.20
C GLY A 139 9.48 4.61 -13.58
N GLN A 140 9.88 3.43 -13.13
CA GLN A 140 11.24 3.16 -12.62
C GLN A 140 12.30 3.36 -13.70
N LEU A 141 12.11 2.77 -14.88
CA LEU A 141 13.06 2.87 -15.99
C LEU A 141 13.15 4.31 -16.52
N LEU A 142 12.02 5.01 -16.63
CA LEU A 142 11.99 6.41 -17.05
C LEU A 142 12.78 7.30 -16.08
N LEU A 143 12.54 7.17 -14.77
CA LEU A 143 13.29 7.94 -13.78
C LEU A 143 14.78 7.55 -13.77
N ALA A 144 15.09 6.26 -13.85
CA ALA A 144 16.47 5.78 -13.89
C ALA A 144 17.24 6.36 -15.10
N ARG A 145 16.59 6.42 -16.28
CA ARG A 145 17.17 7.01 -17.48
C ARG A 145 17.39 8.52 -17.34
N LEU A 146 16.40 9.24 -16.81
CA LEU A 146 16.45 10.70 -16.72
C LEU A 146 17.42 11.19 -15.63
N TRP A 147 17.63 10.41 -14.57
CA TRP A 147 18.37 10.86 -13.39
C TRP A 147 19.70 10.15 -13.14
N LEU A 148 19.78 8.83 -13.32
CA LEU A 148 20.95 8.04 -12.89
C LEU A 148 21.91 7.77 -14.04
N ILE A 149 21.42 7.12 -15.09
CA ILE A 149 22.27 6.66 -16.20
C ILE A 149 21.53 6.90 -17.52
N PRO A 150 21.83 7.99 -18.23
CA PRO A 150 21.33 8.22 -19.59
C PRO A 150 22.09 7.32 -20.58
N HIS A 151 21.77 6.03 -20.57
CA HIS A 151 22.29 5.03 -21.51
C HIS A 151 21.15 4.37 -22.28
N GLU A 152 21.40 4.08 -23.56
CA GLU A 152 20.44 3.40 -24.45
C GLU A 152 20.22 1.92 -24.08
N GLY A 153 21.10 1.33 -23.25
CA GLY A 153 20.98 -0.05 -22.80
C GLY A 153 19.66 -0.38 -22.06
N LEU A 154 19.00 0.63 -21.48
CA LEU A 154 17.68 0.45 -20.87
C LEU A 154 16.60 0.00 -21.87
N TRP A 155 16.65 0.45 -23.13
CA TRP A 155 15.67 0.05 -24.14
C TRP A 155 15.86 -1.39 -24.61
N VAL A 156 17.09 -1.88 -24.59
CA VAL A 156 17.40 -3.28 -24.90
C VAL A 156 16.83 -4.21 -23.83
N LEU A 157 16.80 -3.76 -22.57
CA LEU A 157 16.22 -4.49 -21.45
C LEU A 157 14.71 -4.31 -21.30
N LEU A 158 14.11 -3.28 -21.94
CA LEU A 158 12.68 -3.03 -21.88
C LEU A 158 11.81 -4.25 -22.24
N PRO A 159 12.06 -5.01 -23.32
CA PRO A 159 11.25 -6.22 -23.62
C PRO A 159 11.35 -7.27 -22.51
N VAL A 160 12.53 -7.42 -21.88
CA VAL A 160 12.73 -8.35 -20.75
C VAL A 160 11.95 -7.89 -19.53
N PHE A 161 12.03 -6.60 -19.19
CA PHE A 161 11.25 -6.00 -18.10
C PHE A 161 9.74 -6.06 -18.35
N ALA A 162 9.29 -5.83 -19.58
CA ALA A 162 7.90 -5.93 -19.98
C ALA A 162 7.39 -7.38 -19.87
N ALA A 163 8.17 -8.37 -20.31
CA ALA A 163 7.83 -9.78 -20.16
C ALA A 163 7.72 -10.18 -18.68
N ALA A 164 8.66 -9.73 -17.84
CA ALA A 164 8.60 -9.97 -16.39
C ALA A 164 7.38 -9.29 -15.74
N ALA A 165 7.08 -8.04 -16.12
CA ALA A 165 5.90 -7.33 -15.64
C ALA A 165 4.59 -7.99 -16.09
N LEU A 166 4.53 -8.54 -17.31
CA LEU A 166 3.40 -9.34 -17.78
C LEU A 166 3.24 -10.61 -16.94
N PHE A 167 4.33 -11.34 -16.70
CA PHE A 167 4.32 -12.59 -15.93
C PHE A 167 3.89 -12.36 -14.48
N PHE A 168 4.62 -11.53 -13.74
CA PHE A 168 4.30 -11.23 -12.34
C PHE A 168 2.99 -10.47 -12.20
N GLY A 169 2.70 -9.54 -13.11
CA GLY A 169 1.43 -8.81 -13.14
C GLY A 169 0.25 -9.76 -13.29
N THR A 170 0.35 -10.77 -14.16
CA THR A 170 -0.70 -11.79 -14.33
C THR A 170 -0.90 -12.60 -13.05
N ILE A 171 0.19 -13.14 -12.47
CA ILE A 171 0.14 -13.92 -11.23
C ILE A 171 -0.49 -13.11 -10.09
N ASN A 172 0.00 -11.89 -9.87
CA ASN A 172 -0.51 -10.99 -8.83
C ASN A 172 -1.99 -10.67 -9.03
N GLY A 173 -2.41 -10.51 -10.28
CA GLY A 173 -3.80 -10.27 -10.65
C GLY A 173 -4.71 -11.47 -10.40
N LEU A 174 -4.26 -12.70 -10.67
CA LEU A 174 -5.00 -13.92 -10.34
C LEU A 174 -5.14 -14.07 -8.82
N ILE A 175 -4.06 -13.84 -8.07
CA ILE A 175 -4.08 -13.88 -6.60
C ILE A 175 -5.06 -12.83 -6.06
N ALA A 176 -5.00 -11.59 -6.56
CA ALA A 176 -5.93 -10.54 -6.18
C ALA A 176 -7.39 -10.92 -6.50
N ALA A 177 -7.66 -11.47 -7.68
CA ALA A 177 -9.00 -11.94 -8.04
C ALA A 177 -9.52 -13.00 -7.07
N ARG A 178 -8.64 -13.94 -6.66
CA ARG A 178 -9.01 -14.99 -5.72
C ARG A 178 -9.29 -14.45 -4.32
N LEU A 179 -8.44 -13.57 -3.81
CA LEU A 179 -8.65 -12.87 -2.53
C LEU A 179 -9.92 -12.01 -2.53
N LEU A 180 -10.27 -11.43 -3.69
CA LEU A 180 -11.51 -10.70 -3.86
C LEU A 180 -12.72 -11.64 -3.75
N ALA A 181 -12.70 -12.76 -4.48
CA ALA A 181 -13.78 -13.74 -4.44
C ALA A 181 -14.01 -14.35 -3.05
N GLU A 182 -12.94 -14.69 -2.32
CA GLU A 182 -13.04 -15.33 -1.00
C GLU A 182 -13.66 -14.43 0.08
N ALA A 183 -13.31 -13.15 0.09
CA ALA A 183 -13.90 -12.23 1.05
C ALA A 183 -15.33 -11.80 0.68
N ASP A 184 -15.77 -11.99 -0.56
CA ASP A 184 -17.17 -11.82 -0.96
C ASP A 184 -18.00 -13.08 -0.62
N ALA A 185 -17.36 -14.25 -0.51
CA ALA A 185 -17.99 -15.52 -0.15
C ALA A 185 -18.14 -15.75 1.37
N SER A 186 -17.49 -14.95 2.21
CA SER A 186 -17.61 -15.05 3.68
C SER A 186 -18.81 -14.24 4.18
N PRO A 187 -19.93 -14.86 4.60
CA PRO A 187 -21.02 -14.13 5.22
C PRO A 187 -20.53 -13.60 6.57
N ALA A 188 -20.74 -12.31 6.83
CA ALA A 188 -20.43 -11.71 8.13
C ALA A 188 -21.07 -12.56 9.24
N THR A 189 -20.25 -13.16 10.11
CA THR A 189 -20.74 -13.85 11.30
C THR A 189 -21.54 -12.83 12.12
N PRO A 190 -22.86 -13.03 12.32
CA PRO A 190 -23.65 -12.14 13.14
C PRO A 190 -23.04 -12.09 14.56
N PRO A 191 -23.01 -10.94 15.23
CA PRO A 191 -22.58 -10.88 16.61
C PRO A 191 -23.39 -11.89 17.43
N ALA A 192 -22.68 -12.71 18.22
CA ALA A 192 -23.30 -13.70 19.08
C ALA A 192 -24.41 -13.03 19.90
N ALA A 193 -25.64 -13.56 19.79
CA ALA A 193 -26.77 -13.04 20.52
C ALA A 193 -26.45 -13.00 22.02
N PRO A 194 -26.78 -11.92 22.74
CA PRO A 194 -26.53 -11.84 24.17
C PRO A 194 -27.23 -13.01 24.88
N PRO A 195 -26.61 -13.62 25.90
CA PRO A 195 -27.21 -14.72 26.64
C PRO A 195 -28.57 -14.29 27.17
N SER A 196 -29.60 -15.09 26.87
CA SER A 196 -30.96 -14.83 27.32
C SER A 196 -31.01 -14.79 28.85
N PRO A 197 -31.71 -13.83 29.47
CA PRO A 197 -31.89 -13.82 30.90
C PRO A 197 -32.65 -15.08 31.30
N GLU A 198 -31.96 -15.96 32.00
CA GLU A 198 -32.51 -17.13 32.67
C GLU A 198 -33.64 -16.65 33.58
N LYS A 199 -34.88 -17.04 33.28
CA LYS A 199 -36.03 -16.76 34.13
C LYS A 199 -35.85 -17.55 35.42
N SER A 200 -35.60 -16.84 36.51
CA SER A 200 -35.74 -17.34 37.88
C SER A 200 -36.80 -16.57 38.63
#